data_AF-M0HP64-F1
#
_entry.id   AF-M0HP64-F1
#
_cell.length_a   1.000
_cell.length_b   1.000
_cell.length_c   1.000
_cell.angle_alpha   90.00
_cell.angle_beta   90.00
_cell.angle_gamma   90.00
#
_symmetry.space_group_name_H-M   'P 1'
#
loop_
_entity.id
_entity.type
_entity.pdbx_description
1 polymer ?
#
loop_
_entity_poly.entity_id
_entity_poly.type
_entity_poly.pdbx_seq_one_letter_code
_entity_poly.pdbx_strand_id
1 'polypeptide(L)'
;MTDDPFSLSLPEGWTVELDVDASVDDPRSQVVYESPDSRFRVTITEFSRGLTLYWWVDIFARAGGEWHRRESGVGDSFRDPEAVAAAAQDALDRLGGSLESELESFTND
;
A
#
# COMPACT_ATOMS: atom_id res chain seq x y z
N MET A 1 11.94 -13.92 2.18
CA MET A 1 10.62 -13.93 1.52
C MET A 1 9.66 -13.39 2.56
N THR A 2 9.33 -12.11 2.47
CA THR A 2 8.25 -11.56 3.29
C THR A 2 6.96 -12.19 2.76
N ASP A 3 6.24 -12.88 3.63
CA ASP A 3 4.95 -13.48 3.30
C ASP A 3 3.96 -12.32 3.09
N ASP A 4 3.53 -12.10 1.85
CA ASP A 4 2.56 -11.05 1.56
C ASP A 4 1.15 -11.55 1.90
N PRO A 5 0.50 -11.01 2.95
CA PRO A 5 -0.76 -11.56 3.46
C PRO A 5 -1.93 -11.38 2.49
N PHE A 6 -1.82 -10.46 1.53
CA PHE A 6 -2.84 -10.19 0.52
C PHE A 6 -2.55 -10.85 -0.84
N SER A 7 -1.41 -11.54 -0.98
CA SER A 7 -0.95 -12.19 -2.22
C SER A 7 -1.04 -11.29 -3.46
N LEU A 8 -0.70 -10.02 -3.31
CA LEU A 8 -0.67 -9.01 -4.37
C LEU A 8 0.49 -9.25 -5.33
N SER A 9 0.25 -8.93 -6.60
CA SER A 9 1.28 -8.88 -7.63
C SER A 9 2.05 -7.56 -7.51
N LEU A 10 3.25 -7.62 -6.93
CA LEU A 10 4.11 -6.47 -6.76
C LEU A 10 4.83 -6.11 -8.07
N PRO A 11 4.87 -4.82 -8.46
CA PRO A 11 5.70 -4.37 -9.57
C PRO A 11 7.19 -4.62 -9.30
N GLU A 12 8.02 -4.59 -10.34
CA GLU A 12 9.44 -4.89 -10.21
C GLU A 12 10.15 -3.96 -9.21
N GLY A 13 10.94 -4.55 -8.31
CA GLY A 13 11.70 -3.83 -7.28
C GLY A 13 10.87 -3.34 -6.09
N TRP A 14 9.55 -3.51 -6.10
CA TRP A 14 8.73 -3.19 -4.93
C TRP A 14 8.98 -4.17 -3.79
N THR A 15 8.93 -3.64 -2.58
CA THR A 15 9.08 -4.41 -1.34
C THR A 15 7.77 -4.42 -0.57
N VAL A 16 7.58 -5.44 0.24
CA VAL A 16 6.49 -5.56 1.21
C VAL A 16 7.08 -5.71 2.60
N GLU A 17 6.52 -4.94 3.54
CA GLU A 17 6.83 -4.97 4.96
C GLU A 17 5.54 -5.07 5.75
N LEU A 18 5.52 -5.96 6.74
CA LEU A 18 4.43 -6.08 7.69
C LEU A 18 4.83 -5.35 8.97
N ASP A 19 4.15 -4.25 9.26
CA ASP A 19 4.27 -3.49 10.50
C ASP A 19 3.09 -3.85 11.40
N VAL A 20 3.37 -4.55 12.51
CA VAL A 20 2.33 -4.94 13.47
C VAL A 20 2.50 -4.10 14.72
N ASP A 21 1.63 -3.11 14.89
CA ASP A 21 1.55 -2.36 16.14
C ASP A 21 0.70 -3.17 17.14
N ALA A 22 1.41 -3.97 17.93
CA ALA A 22 0.83 -4.81 18.98
C ALA A 22 0.54 -4.04 20.27
N SER A 23 0.20 -2.74 20.18
CA SER A 23 -0.25 -1.99 21.34
C SER A 23 -1.53 -2.61 21.91
N VAL A 24 -1.53 -2.86 23.22
CA VAL A 24 -2.61 -3.60 23.92
C VAL A 24 -3.96 -2.87 23.84
N ASP A 25 -3.95 -1.54 23.71
CA ASP A 25 -5.15 -0.71 23.71
C ASP A 25 -5.81 -0.54 22.33
N ASP A 26 -5.07 -0.68 21.24
CA ASP A 26 -5.59 -0.52 19.87
C ASP A 26 -4.71 -1.30 18.88
N PRO A 27 -4.83 -2.64 18.84
CA PRO A 27 -4.01 -3.46 17.96
C PRO A 27 -4.33 -3.10 16.50
N ARG A 28 -3.30 -2.65 15.77
CA ARG A 28 -3.38 -2.37 14.33
C ARG A 28 -2.30 -3.13 13.62
N SER A 29 -2.67 -3.76 12.51
CA SER A 29 -1.71 -4.37 11.59
C SER A 29 -1.68 -3.53 10.33
N GLN A 30 -0.48 -3.26 9.83
CA GLN A 30 -0.27 -2.46 8.65
C GLN A 30 0.64 -3.23 7.68
N VAL A 31 0.20 -3.37 6.44
CA VAL A 31 1.03 -3.92 5.36
C VAL A 31 1.45 -2.76 4.48
N VAL A 32 2.76 -2.58 4.35
CA VAL A 32 3.38 -1.47 3.63
C VAL A 32 4.06 -2.02 2.39
N TYR A 33 3.61 -1.54 1.23
CA TYR A 33 4.26 -1.77 -0.06
C TYR A 33 5.03 -0.52 -0.44
N GLU A 34 6.33 -0.62 -0.69
CA GLU A 34 7.17 0.52 -1.04
C GLU A 34 7.84 0.32 -2.40
N SER A 35 7.83 1.38 -3.22
CA SER A 35 8.56 1.42 -4.49
C SER A 35 10.09 1.39 -4.25
N PRO A 36 10.89 0.81 -5.16
CA PRO A 36 12.35 0.72 -5.01
C PRO A 36 13.05 2.07 -4.80
N ASP A 37 12.53 3.16 -5.39
CA ASP A 37 13.06 4.51 -5.25
C ASP A 37 12.58 5.25 -3.99
N SER A 38 11.84 4.57 -3.11
CA SER A 38 11.13 5.15 -1.96
C SER A 38 10.33 6.42 -2.32
N ARG A 39 9.75 6.47 -3.53
CA ARG A 39 8.92 7.58 -4.02
C ARG A 39 7.44 7.37 -3.74
N PHE A 40 6.97 6.14 -3.82
CA PHE A 40 5.59 5.77 -3.58
C PHE A 40 5.51 4.69 -2.54
N ARG A 41 4.42 4.72 -1.78
CA ARG A 41 4.11 3.72 -0.78
C ARG A 41 2.61 3.48 -0.78
N VAL A 42 2.20 2.23 -0.87
CA VAL A 42 0.82 1.79 -0.69
C VAL A 42 0.74 1.11 0.66
N THR A 43 -0.34 1.33 1.39
CA THR A 43 -0.44 0.83 2.75
C THR A 43 -1.83 0.33 3.05
N ILE A 44 -1.94 -0.92 3.50
CA ILE A 44 -3.18 -1.52 3.96
C ILE A 44 -3.17 -1.49 5.47
N THR A 45 -4.10 -0.78 6.08
CA THR A 45 -4.26 -0.77 7.54
C THR A 45 -5.47 -1.60 7.92
N GLU A 46 -5.24 -2.58 8.79
CA GLU A 46 -6.24 -3.38 9.47
C GLU A 46 -6.52 -2.79 10.85
N PHE A 47 -7.80 -2.62 11.17
CA PHE A 47 -8.23 -2.24 12.51
C PHE A 47 -9.55 -2.92 12.84
N SER A 48 -9.76 -3.19 14.13
CA SER A 48 -11.00 -3.77 14.62
C SER A 48 -11.84 -2.71 15.32
N ARG A 49 -13.15 -2.72 15.06
CA ARG A 49 -14.12 -1.87 15.75
C ARG A 49 -15.24 -2.75 16.29
N GLY A 50 -15.21 -2.99 17.60
CA GLY A 50 -16.10 -3.97 18.24
C GLY A 50 -15.72 -5.39 17.80
N LEU A 51 -16.67 -6.11 17.19
CA LEU A 51 -16.45 -7.47 16.67
C LEU A 51 -16.24 -7.52 15.16
N THR A 52 -16.07 -6.36 14.52
CA THR A 52 -15.95 -6.26 13.06
C THR A 52 -14.56 -5.76 12.70
N LEU A 53 -13.93 -6.47 11.77
CA LEU A 53 -12.64 -6.11 11.20
C LEU A 53 -12.86 -5.20 9.98
N TYR A 54 -12.02 -4.19 9.87
CA TYR A 54 -12.07 -3.21 8.81
C TYR A 54 -10.67 -3.01 8.24
N TRP A 55 -10.63 -2.68 6.97
CA TRP A 55 -9.40 -2.32 6.29
C TRP A 55 -9.56 -1.05 5.48
N TRP A 56 -8.48 -0.31 5.27
CA TRP A 56 -8.44 0.73 4.24
C TRP A 56 -7.09 0.71 3.53
N VAL A 57 -7.06 1.26 2.33
CA VAL A 57 -5.85 1.43 1.52
C VAL A 57 -5.48 2.91 1.49
N ASP A 58 -4.22 3.20 1.77
CA ASP A 58 -3.63 4.52 1.67
C ASP A 58 -2.51 4.55 0.65
N ILE A 59 -2.46 5.62 -0.14
CA ILE A 59 -1.38 5.87 -1.09
C ILE A 59 -0.61 7.09 -0.61
N PHE A 60 0.69 6.92 -0.40
CA PHE A 60 1.63 7.97 -0.04
C PHE A 60 2.60 8.21 -1.20
N ALA A 61 2.94 9.48 -1.41
CA ALA A 61 4.04 9.89 -2.26
C ALA A 61 5.07 10.65 -1.41
N ARG A 62 6.34 10.40 -1.66
CA ARG A 62 7.44 11.09 -0.99
C ARG A 62 7.73 12.40 -1.72
N ALA A 63 7.62 13.51 -1.01
CA ALA A 63 7.98 14.83 -1.53
C ALA A 63 8.77 15.57 -0.44
N GLY A 64 9.87 16.22 -0.81
CA GLY A 64 10.71 16.95 0.17
C GLY A 64 11.33 16.07 1.28
N GLY A 65 11.40 14.76 1.07
CA GLY A 65 11.90 13.80 2.07
C GLY A 65 10.82 13.26 3.03
N GLU A 66 9.62 13.83 3.00
CA GLU A 66 8.48 13.47 3.84
C GLU A 66 7.43 12.66 3.05
N TRP A 67 6.70 11.80 3.75
CA TRP A 67 5.59 11.04 3.17
C TRP A 67 4.31 11.87 3.19
N HIS A 68 3.74 12.13 2.02
CA HIS A 68 2.48 12.82 1.87
C HIS A 68 1.40 11.85 1.42
N ARG A 69 0.34 11.71 2.22
CA ARG A 69 -0.84 10.93 1.86
C ARG A 69 -1.52 11.61 0.66
N ARG A 70 -1.52 10.93 -0.48
CA ARG A 70 -2.11 11.38 -1.75
C ARG A 70 -3.56 10.96 -1.87
N GLU A 71 -3.87 9.74 -1.46
CA GLU A 71 -5.21 9.16 -1.53
C GLU A 71 -5.46 8.37 -0.25
N SER A 72 -6.59 8.66 0.39
CA SER A 72 -6.99 8.04 1.65
C SER A 72 -8.24 7.22 1.41
N GLY A 73 -8.14 5.90 1.58
CA GLY A 73 -9.26 4.98 1.46
C GLY A 73 -9.89 5.04 0.08
N VAL A 74 -9.41 4.24 -0.87
CA VAL A 74 -10.06 4.12 -2.19
C VAL A 74 -11.44 3.44 -2.05
N GLY A 75 -12.42 4.12 -1.41
CA GLY A 75 -13.81 3.70 -1.28
C GLY A 75 -14.56 3.86 0.06
N ASP A 76 -13.96 4.34 1.16
CA ASP A 76 -14.53 4.27 2.54
C ASP A 76 -14.44 2.83 3.10
N SER A 77 -13.53 2.61 4.06
CA SER A 77 -13.17 1.33 4.73
C SER A 77 -13.88 0.03 4.30
N PHE A 78 -13.10 -0.95 3.86
CA PHE A 78 -13.54 -2.28 3.45
C PHE A 78 -13.83 -3.19 4.64
N ARG A 79 -14.74 -4.16 4.45
CA ARG A 79 -15.03 -5.25 5.41
C ARG A 79 -14.73 -6.62 4.83
N ASP A 80 -14.31 -6.67 3.57
CA ASP A 80 -14.02 -7.89 2.83
C ASP A 80 -12.53 -7.88 2.47
N PRO A 81 -11.75 -8.89 2.86
CA PRO A 81 -10.31 -8.94 2.61
C PRO A 81 -9.99 -8.97 1.11
N GLU A 82 -10.83 -9.61 0.30
CA GLU A 82 -10.68 -9.63 -1.16
C GLU A 82 -10.91 -8.24 -1.77
N ALA A 83 -11.83 -7.44 -1.20
CA ALA A 83 -12.12 -6.10 -1.72
C ALA A 83 -10.98 -5.12 -1.43
N VAL A 84 -10.39 -5.17 -0.24
CA VAL A 84 -9.20 -4.35 0.08
C VAL A 84 -7.99 -4.80 -0.73
N ALA A 85 -7.81 -6.11 -0.94
CA ALA A 85 -6.74 -6.63 -1.79
C ALA A 85 -6.89 -6.13 -3.24
N ALA A 86 -8.09 -6.17 -3.80
CA ALA A 86 -8.36 -5.65 -5.14
C ALA A 86 -8.09 -4.13 -5.25
N ALA A 87 -8.49 -3.35 -4.24
CA ALA A 87 -8.21 -1.91 -4.21
C ALA A 87 -6.71 -1.60 -4.07
N ALA A 88 -5.98 -2.37 -3.28
CA ALA A 88 -4.53 -2.25 -3.16
C ALA A 88 -3.82 -2.67 -4.45
N GLN A 89 -4.29 -3.73 -5.12
CA GLN A 89 -3.77 -4.17 -6.40
C GLN A 89 -3.97 -3.11 -7.49
N ASP A 90 -5.14 -2.47 -7.56
CA ASP A 90 -5.41 -1.36 -8.48
C ASP A 90 -4.47 -0.17 -8.23
N ALA A 91 -4.25 0.17 -6.96
CA ALA A 91 -3.31 1.22 -6.58
C ALA A 91 -1.87 0.87 -7.01
N LEU A 92 -1.43 -0.37 -6.80
CA LEU A 92 -0.11 -0.85 -7.20
C LEU A 92 0.07 -0.86 -8.72
N ASP A 93 -0.91 -1.36 -9.46
CA ASP A 93 -0.90 -1.39 -10.94
C ASP A 93 -0.78 0.02 -11.52
N ARG A 94 -1.57 0.96 -10.98
CA ARG A 94 -1.53 2.37 -11.37
C ARG A 94 -0.17 3.03 -11.12
N LEU A 95 0.45 2.72 -9.98
CA LEU A 95 1.76 3.27 -9.63
C LEU A 95 2.90 2.60 -10.40
N GLY A 96 2.80 1.29 -10.66
CA GLY A 96 3.71 0.53 -11.50
C GLY A 96 3.74 1.08 -12.92
N GLY A 97 2.58 1.19 -13.58
CA GLY A 97 2.50 1.73 -14.93
C GLY A 97 2.97 3.19 -15.04
N SER A 98 2.78 3.99 -13.99
CA SER A 98 3.33 5.36 -13.94
C SER A 98 4.85 5.39 -13.79
N LEU A 99 5.44 4.45 -13.06
CA LEU A 99 6.89 4.34 -12.89
C LEU A 99 7.56 3.85 -14.17
N GLU A 100 6.98 2.84 -14.82
CA GLU A 100 7.46 2.30 -16.10
C GLU A 100 7.46 3.39 -17.18
N SER A 101 6.37 4.16 -17.29
CA SER A 101 6.27 5.28 -18.24
C SER A 101 7.33 6.37 -17.99
N GLU A 102 7.66 6.63 -16.72
CA GLU A 102 8.71 7.60 -16.36
C GLU A 102 10.10 7.06 -16.71
N LEU A 103 10.39 5.80 -16.38
CA LEU A 103 11.67 5.13 -16.67
C LEU A 103 11.94 4.99 -18.17
N GLU A 104 10.91 4.68 -18.98
CA GLU A 104 11.00 4.66 -20.44
C GLU A 104 11.34 6.06 -21.00
N SER A 105 10.76 7.11 -20.41
CA SER A 105 11.02 8.50 -20.80
C SER A 105 12.47 8.92 -20.52
N PHE A 106 13.10 8.39 -19.47
CA PHE A 106 14.51 8.67 -19.13
C PHE A 106 15.53 7.88 -19.95
N THR A 107 15.13 6.75 -20.56
CA THR A 107 16.05 5.88 -21.30
C THR A 107 16.14 6.24 -22.79
N ASN A 108 15.26 7.13 -23.29
CA ASN A 108 15.19 7.54 -24.69
C ASN A 108 15.79 8.95 -24.97
N ASP A 109 16.70 9.45 -24.12
CA ASP A 109 17.47 10.69 -24.36
C ASP A 109 18.93 10.40 -24.75
#